data_AF-A0A7Z9UHA3-F1
#
_entry.id   AF-A0A7Z9UHA3-F1
#
_cell.length_a   1.000
_cell.length_b   1.000
_cell.length_c   1.000
_cell.angle_alpha   90.00
_cell.angle_beta   90.00
_cell.angle_gamma   90.00
#
_symmetry.space_group_name_H-M   'P 1'
#
loop_
_entity.id
_entity.type
_entity.pdbx_description
1 polymer ?
#
loop_
_entity_poly.entity_id
_entity_poly.type
_entity_poly.pdbx_seq_one_letter_code
_entity_poly.pdbx_strand_id
1 'polypeptide(L)' 'MAEKDQELLTRLRESDRDAFRDLFTKYHHSLFNFVFYRVKDETIADDIVQDTFLRVWKHKT' A
#
# COMPACT_ATOMS: atom_id res chain seq x y z
N MET A 1 12.39 -11.66 -7.87
CA MET A 1 11.75 -10.75 -6.89
C MET A 1 11.29 -9.45 -7.56
N ALA A 2 12.15 -8.75 -8.31
CA ALA A 2 11.76 -7.54 -9.06
C ALA A 2 10.68 -7.78 -10.14
N GLU A 3 10.69 -8.95 -10.79
CA GLU A 3 9.75 -9.29 -11.88
C GLU A 3 8.28 -9.35 -11.40
N LYS A 4 8.04 -9.88 -10.19
CA LYS A 4 6.70 -9.92 -9.57
C LYS A 4 6.19 -8.54 -9.15
N ASP A 5 7.09 -7.64 -8.78
CA ASP A 5 6.71 -6.28 -8.39
C ASP A 5 6.35 -5.44 -9.63
N GLN A 6 7.07 -5.63 -10.74
CA GLN A 6 6.71 -4.99 -12.01
C GLN A 6 5.37 -5.49 -12.57
N GLU A 7 5.10 -6.79 -12.47
CA GLU A 7 3.81 -7.35 -12.86
C GLU A 7 2.67 -6.81 -11.99
N LEU A 8 2.89 -6.71 -10.67
CA LEU A 8 1.94 -6.12 -9.73
C LEU A 8 1.62 -4.66 -10.08
N LEU A 9 2.65 -3.86 -10.38
CA LEU A 9 2.48 -2.46 -10.79
C LEU A 9 1.74 -2.33 -12.13
N THR A 10 2.01 -3.24 -13.07
CA THR A 10 1.31 -3.27 -14.36
C THR A 10 -0.17 -3.54 -14.16
N ARG A 11 -0.53 -4.55 -13.37
CA ARG A 11 -1.93 -4.88 -13.04
C ARG A 11 -2.62 -3.75 -12.25
N LEU A 12 -1.92 -3.08 -11.34
CA LEU A 12 -2.41 -1.90 -10.63
C LEU A 12 -2.81 -0.76 -11.58
N ARG A 13 -1.99 -0.50 -12.62
CA ARG A 13 -2.30 0.51 -13.64
C ARG A 13 -3.58 0.19 -14.41
N GLU A 14 -3.86 -1.09 -14.62
CA GLU A 14 -5.08 -1.58 -15.26
C GLU A 14 -6.33 -1.52 -14.34
N SER A 15 -6.20 -0.99 -13.13
CA SER A 15 -7.28 -0.97 -12.12
C SER A 15 -7.68 -2.36 -11.62
N ASP A 16 -6.77 -3.33 -11.66
CA ASP A 16 -6.99 -4.63 -11.05
C ASP A 16 -7.08 -4.49 -9.52
N ARG A 17 -8.27 -4.77 -8.97
CA ARG A 17 -8.52 -4.71 -7.52
C ARG A 17 -7.79 -5.80 -6.76
N ASP A 18 -7.56 -6.95 -7.39
CA ASP A 18 -6.81 -8.03 -6.77
C ASP A 18 -5.33 -7.65 -6.66
N ALA A 19 -4.77 -6.96 -7.66
CA ALA A 19 -3.42 -6.39 -7.57
C ALA A 19 -3.29 -5.36 -6.44
N PHE A 20 -4.33 -4.54 -6.19
CA PHE A 20 -4.35 -3.64 -5.04
C PHE A 20 -4.41 -4.38 -3.71
N ARG A 21 -5.23 -5.43 -3.62
CA ARG A 21 -5.28 -6.29 -2.43
C ARG A 21 -3.93 -6.95 -2.16
N ASP A 22 -3.25 -7.43 -3.19
CA ASP A 22 -1.94 -8.06 -3.09
C ASP A 22 -0.88 -7.05 -2.61
N LEU A 23 -0.90 -5.83 -3.16
CA LEU A 23 -0.05 -4.72 -2.70
C LEU A 23 -0.32 -4.39 -1.22
N PHE A 24 -1.58 -4.22 -0.84
CA PHE A 24 -1.96 -3.92 0.53
C PHE A 24 -1.49 -5.03 1.48
N THR A 25 -1.81 -6.28 1.18
CA THR A 25 -1.44 -7.44 2.00
C THR A 25 0.07 -7.54 2.19
N LYS A 26 0.85 -7.24 1.14
CA LYS A 26 2.32 -7.31 1.17
C LYS A 26 2.97 -6.19 1.99
N TYR A 27 2.47 -4.96 1.89
CA TYR A 27 3.15 -3.78 2.43
C TYR A 27 2.48 -3.14 3.66
N HIS A 28 1.24 -3.50 3.97
CA HIS A 28 0.47 -2.89 5.05
C HIS A 28 1.19 -2.99 6.40
N HIS A 29 1.58 -4.19 6.81
CA HIS A 29 2.16 -4.41 8.15
C HIS A 29 3.47 -3.64 8.35
N SER A 30 4.35 -3.64 7.34
CA SER A 30 5.64 -2.95 7.43
C SER A 30 5.47 -1.42 7.42
N LEU A 31 4.55 -0.91 6.58
CA LEU A 31 4.24 0.52 6.53
C LEU A 31 3.55 0.99 7.82
N PHE A 32 2.60 0.22 8.34
CA PHE A 32 1.93 0.50 9.60
C PHE A 32 2.94 0.60 10.74
N ASN A 33 3.82 -0.40 10.91
CA ASN A 33 4.84 -0.36 11.96
C ASN A 33 5.78 0.86 11.81
N PHE A 34 6.13 1.23 10.59
CA PHE A 34 6.94 2.41 10.30
C PHE A 34 6.25 3.71 10.72
N VAL A 35 4.96 3.87 10.41
CA VAL A 35 4.19 5.06 10.78
C VAL A 35 3.92 5.07 12.28
N PHE A 36 3.44 3.96 12.85
CA PHE A 36 3.18 3.80 14.27
C PHE A 36 4.41 4.13 15.12
N TYR A 37 5.60 3.72 14.69
CA TYR A 37 6.83 4.05 15.40
C TYR A 37 7.05 5.55 15.57
N ARG A 38 6.52 6.39 14.67
CA ARG A 38 6.64 7.86 14.69
C ARG A 38 5.48 8.53 15.43
N VAL A 39 4.25 8.10 15.17
CA VAL A 39 3.06 8.77 15.70
C VAL A 39 2.62 8.25 17.07
N LYS A 40 3.00 7.01 17.43
CA LYS A 40 2.67 6.33 18.70
C LYS A 40 1.17 6.26 19.01
N ASP A 41 0.34 6.36 17.97
CA ASP A 41 -1.11 6.28 18.02
C ASP A 41 -1.57 5.35 16.90
N GLU A 42 -2.33 4.32 17.26
CA GLU A 42 -2.79 3.29 16.32
C GLU A 42 -3.81 3.84 15.32
N THR A 43 -4.73 4.70 15.76
CA THR A 43 -5.77 5.27 14.90
C THR A 43 -5.15 6.20 13.85
N ILE A 44 -4.25 7.09 14.28
CA ILE A 44 -3.54 8.00 13.39
C ILE A 44 -2.63 7.21 12.43
N ALA A 45 -1.97 6.15 12.91
CA ALA A 45 -1.13 5.32 12.06
C ALA A 45 -1.94 4.62 10.97
N ASP A 46 -3.10 4.06 11.33
CA ASP A 46 -3.98 3.37 10.38
C ASP A 46 -4.53 4.35 9.33
N ASP A 47 -5.01 5.52 9.74
CA ASP A 47 -5.50 6.56 8.83
C ASP A 47 -4.43 6.97 7.80
N ILE A 48 -3.19 7.21 8.24
CA ILE A 48 -2.08 7.57 7.34
C ILE A 48 -1.77 6.44 6.36
N VAL A 49 -1.77 5.19 6.82
CA VAL A 49 -1.49 4.01 5.99
C VAL A 49 -2.58 3.86 4.93
N GLN A 50 -3.85 3.93 5.32
CA GLN A 50 -4.99 3.84 4.42
C GLN A 50 -4.94 4.94 3.35
N ASP A 51 -4.73 6.19 3.76
CA ASP A 51 -4.60 7.34 2.84
C ASP A 51 -3.45 7.15 1.85
N THR A 52 -2.34 6.58 2.31
CA THR A 52 -1.17 6.30 1.47
C THR A 52 -1.52 5.29 0.38
N PHE A 53 -2.16 4.17 0.72
CA PHE A 53 -2.59 3.19 -0.27
C PHE A 53 -3.64 3.77 -1.24
N LEU A 54 -4.59 4.56 -0.75
CA LEU A 54 -5.57 5.25 -1.60
C LEU A 54 -4.90 6.21 -2.59
N ARG A 55 -3.84 6.93 -2.17
CA ARG A 55 -3.05 7.77 -3.07
C ARG A 55 -2.35 6.94 -4.13
N VAL A 56 -1.73 5.83 -3.76
CA VAL A 56 -1.11 4.90 -4.73
C VAL A 56 -2.13 4.41 -5.75
N TRP A 57 -3.33 4.02 -5.30
CA TRP A 57 -4.42 3.60 -6.18
C TRP A 57 -4.90 4.70 -7.14
N LYS A 58 -4.99 5.94 -6.65
CA LYS A 58 -5.43 7.09 -7.45
C LYS A 58 -4.37 7.55 -8.45
N HIS A 59 -3.10 7.44 -8.10
CA HIS A 59 -1.99 7.96 -8.91
C HIS A 59 -1.36 6.94 -9.87
N LYS A 60 -1.72 5.64 -9.78
CA LYS A 60 -1.37 4.55 -10.73
C LYS A 60 -0.05 4.77 -11.48
N THR A 61 1.01 5.06 -10.73
CA THR A 61 2.28 5.56 -11.26
C THR A 61 3.04 4.48 -12.02
#